data_AF-A0A150PZA0-F1
#
_entry.id   AF-A0A150PZA0-F1
#
_cell.length_a   1.000
_cell.length_b   1.000
_cell.length_c   1.000
_cell.angle_alpha   90.00
_cell.angle_beta   90.00
_cell.angle_gamma   90.00
#
_symmetry.space_group_name_H-M   'P 1'
#
loop_
_entity.id
_entity.type
_entity.pdbx_description
1 polymer ?
#
loop_
_entity_poly.entity_id
_entity_poly.type
_entity_poly.pdbx_seq_one_letter_code
_entity_poly.pdbx_strand_id
1 'polypeptide(L)'
;MRYAAPLAGVCALAWSTPAAAQAGPAAPDWAFGAPAGEAAIVAACTASLATYLLPQRRSAWGAASSEERNETLGLASDITGATVGTLLQLGSGYALEGSYLAGTGVPRPFSRALRTSLIEVEAAALSTGLSSMIKRLSGRCRPRSWRTDRCGETDLDFDAFPSGHTTPVAAIAGVRLNLALRTTGAAAPRLGALALAEAATVVTMALRIGAGAHSWQDVGAGMILGHVTGFALAAIHPIAPNKSRFAAGPLPGPMPEPAAVTWSWTF
;
A
#
# COMPACT_ATOMS: atom_id res chain seq x y z
N MET A 1 37.91 0.87 5.95
CA MET A 1 36.97 1.18 4.86
C MET A 1 35.76 1.85 5.48
N ARG A 2 35.55 3.15 5.22
CA ARG A 2 34.42 3.92 5.75
C ARG A 2 33.27 3.82 4.74
N TYR A 3 32.18 3.19 5.13
CA TYR A 3 30.98 3.07 4.31
C TYR A 3 30.23 4.41 4.31
N ALA A 4 30.32 5.14 3.20
CA ALA A 4 29.34 6.18 2.88
C ALA A 4 28.10 5.48 2.30
N ALA A 5 27.05 5.35 3.11
CA ALA A 5 25.72 4.99 2.61
C ALA A 5 25.10 6.23 1.92
N PRO A 6 24.54 6.11 0.71
CA PRO A 6 24.19 7.27 -0.09
C PRO A 6 22.87 7.91 0.36
N LEU A 7 22.90 9.23 0.36
CA LEU A 7 21.85 10.25 0.50
C LEU A 7 20.61 10.12 -0.43
N ALA A 8 20.31 8.94 -0.97
CA ALA A 8 19.22 8.75 -1.94
C ALA A 8 17.81 8.78 -1.31
N GLY A 9 17.69 8.61 0.01
CA GLY A 9 16.39 8.61 0.70
C GLY A 9 15.78 10.00 0.94
N VAL A 10 16.56 11.08 0.79
CA VAL A 10 16.12 12.44 1.15
C VAL A 10 15.39 13.14 -0.01
N CYS A 11 15.70 12.79 -1.27
CA CYS A 11 15.12 13.47 -2.42
C CYS A 11 13.62 13.19 -2.64
N ALA A 12 13.11 12.02 -2.23
CA ALA A 12 11.69 11.70 -2.39
C ALA A 12 10.77 12.48 -1.44
N LEU A 13 11.25 12.81 -0.24
CA LEU A 13 10.51 13.64 0.74
C LEU A 13 10.46 15.12 0.33
N ALA A 14 11.40 15.57 -0.50
CA ALA A 14 11.47 16.96 -0.96
C ALA A 14 10.46 17.29 -2.08
N TRP A 15 9.76 16.30 -2.64
CA TRP A 15 8.81 16.50 -3.75
C TRP A 15 7.35 16.56 -3.33
N SER A 16 7.02 16.19 -2.10
CA SER A 16 5.69 16.41 -1.55
C SER A 16 5.59 17.85 -1.03
N THR A 17 4.93 18.73 -1.79
CA THR A 17 4.48 20.01 -1.25
C THR A 17 3.65 19.73 0.02
N PRO A 18 4.03 20.28 1.19
CA PRO A 18 3.30 20.01 2.42
C PRO A 18 1.83 20.46 2.28
N ALA A 19 0.91 19.75 2.95
CA ALA A 19 -0.53 20.01 2.90
C ALA A 19 -0.89 21.49 3.20
N ALA A 20 -0.07 22.18 4.01
CA ALA A 20 -0.21 23.59 4.34
C ALA A 20 -0.11 24.55 3.12
N ALA A 21 0.42 24.10 1.97
CA ALA A 21 0.59 24.92 0.77
C ALA A 21 -0.52 24.73 -0.29
N GLN A 22 -1.47 23.82 -0.08
CA GLN A 22 -2.50 23.50 -1.08
C GLN A 22 -3.76 24.39 -0.91
N ALA A 23 -4.09 25.15 -1.96
CA ALA A 23 -5.25 26.05 -2.00
C ALA A 23 -6.58 25.31 -2.29
N GLY A 24 -6.91 24.30 -1.48
CA GLY A 24 -8.21 23.64 -1.50
C GLY A 24 -8.19 22.11 -1.57
N PRO A 25 -9.38 21.49 -1.64
CA PRO A 25 -9.54 20.04 -1.77
C PRO A 25 -8.84 19.53 -3.03
N ALA A 26 -8.04 18.48 -2.88
CA ALA A 26 -7.19 18.00 -3.95
C ALA A 26 -7.24 16.48 -4.06
N ALA A 27 -7.35 16.02 -5.31
CA ALA A 27 -7.38 14.61 -5.67
C ALA A 27 -6.10 14.26 -6.45
N PRO A 28 -5.63 13.00 -6.40
CA PRO A 28 -4.54 12.56 -7.26
C PRO A 28 -4.87 12.74 -8.75
N ASP A 29 -3.85 12.97 -9.56
CA ASP A 29 -3.93 13.09 -11.02
C ASP A 29 -3.01 12.06 -11.72
N TRP A 30 -2.86 12.16 -13.04
CA TRP A 30 -1.95 11.36 -13.87
C TRP A 30 -0.54 11.27 -13.28
N ALA A 31 0.14 10.12 -13.39
CA ALA A 31 1.55 10.03 -13.00
C ALA A 31 2.37 11.13 -13.70
N PHE A 32 3.20 11.84 -12.94
CA PHE A 32 3.97 13.00 -13.42
C PHE A 32 3.12 14.12 -14.06
N GLY A 33 1.81 14.13 -13.81
CA GLY A 33 0.86 15.09 -14.38
C GLY A 33 0.53 14.88 -15.87
N ALA A 34 0.88 13.74 -16.47
CA ALA A 34 0.65 13.49 -17.89
C ALA A 34 0.26 12.02 -18.18
N PRO A 35 -0.60 11.74 -19.18
CA PRO A 35 -0.98 10.37 -19.56
C PRO A 35 0.20 9.47 -19.96
N ALA A 36 1.26 10.05 -20.55
CA ALA A 36 2.48 9.31 -20.88
C ALA A 36 3.20 8.77 -19.63
N GLY A 37 3.09 9.48 -18.50
CA GLY A 37 3.59 9.01 -17.21
C GLY A 37 2.88 7.73 -16.78
N GLU A 38 1.57 7.65 -16.98
CA GLU A 38 0.79 6.45 -16.66
C GLU A 38 1.22 5.25 -17.50
N ALA A 39 1.40 5.47 -18.81
CA ALA A 39 1.88 4.42 -19.71
C ALA A 39 3.25 3.89 -19.26
N ALA A 40 4.14 4.76 -18.77
CA ALA A 40 5.43 4.35 -18.23
C ALA A 40 5.28 3.50 -16.94
N ILE A 41 4.36 3.84 -16.04
CA ILE A 41 4.09 3.04 -14.84
C ILE A 41 3.52 1.68 -15.20
N VAL A 42 2.54 1.62 -16.10
CA VAL A 42 1.98 0.35 -16.60
C VAL A 42 3.07 -0.52 -17.25
N ALA A 43 3.95 0.07 -18.05
CA ALA A 43 5.09 -0.65 -18.64
C ALA A 43 6.05 -1.17 -17.56
N ALA A 44 6.36 -0.36 -16.54
CA ALA A 44 7.23 -0.77 -15.43
C ALA A 44 6.61 -1.90 -14.59
N CYS A 45 5.31 -1.82 -14.28
CA CYS A 45 4.57 -2.89 -13.62
C CYS A 45 4.57 -4.19 -14.44
N THR A 46 4.36 -4.09 -15.75
CA THR A 46 4.36 -5.26 -16.64
C THR A 46 5.75 -5.90 -16.72
N ALA A 47 6.79 -5.08 -16.90
CA ALA A 47 8.17 -5.54 -16.94
C ALA A 47 8.62 -6.15 -15.59
N SER A 48 8.19 -5.59 -14.46
CA SER A 48 8.51 -6.16 -13.15
C SER A 48 7.80 -7.50 -12.92
N LEU A 49 6.57 -7.68 -13.41
CA LEU A 49 5.87 -8.96 -13.35
C LEU A 49 6.49 -10.02 -14.29
N ALA A 50 7.13 -9.61 -15.39
CA ALA A 50 7.86 -10.55 -16.25
C ALA A 50 9.02 -11.28 -15.51
N THR A 51 9.42 -10.79 -14.33
CA THR A 51 10.44 -11.45 -13.49
C THR A 51 10.01 -12.82 -12.97
N TYR A 52 8.70 -13.16 -13.00
CA TYR A 52 8.23 -14.52 -12.74
C TYR A 52 8.83 -15.57 -13.69
N LEU A 53 9.25 -15.14 -14.89
CA LEU A 53 9.89 -15.98 -15.91
C LEU A 53 11.38 -16.23 -15.64
N LEU A 54 11.99 -15.51 -14.69
CA LEU A 54 13.38 -15.76 -14.31
C LEU A 54 13.49 -17.10 -13.58
N PRO A 55 14.58 -17.87 -13.81
CA PRO A 55 14.81 -19.11 -13.09
C PRO A 55 14.98 -18.85 -11.59
N GLN A 56 14.50 -19.78 -10.77
CA GLN A 56 14.65 -19.70 -9.32
C GLN A 56 16.10 -19.99 -8.92
N ARG A 57 16.77 -19.03 -8.26
CA ARG A 57 18.03 -19.32 -7.59
C ARG A 57 17.78 -20.27 -6.43
N ARG A 58 18.64 -21.28 -6.29
CA ARG A 58 18.68 -22.17 -5.12
C ARG A 58 19.91 -21.83 -4.30
N SER A 59 19.71 -21.38 -3.08
CA SER A 59 20.80 -20.96 -2.19
C SER A 59 20.80 -21.79 -0.91
N ALA A 60 21.91 -21.77 -0.16
CA ALA A 60 21.97 -22.33 1.18
C ALA A 60 21.50 -21.34 2.26
N TRP A 61 20.90 -20.20 1.88
CA TRP A 61 20.38 -19.22 2.82
C TRP A 61 18.98 -19.63 3.28
N GLY A 62 18.82 -19.92 4.57
CA GLY A 62 17.56 -20.35 5.16
C GLY A 62 17.06 -19.47 6.30
N ALA A 63 15.90 -19.86 6.84
CA ALA A 63 15.37 -19.29 8.06
C ALA A 63 16.24 -19.67 9.27
N ALA A 64 16.18 -18.86 10.33
CA ALA A 64 16.92 -19.13 11.57
C ALA A 64 16.42 -20.39 12.31
N SER A 65 15.17 -20.78 12.07
CA SER A 65 14.53 -21.96 12.66
C SER A 65 13.63 -22.65 11.64
N SER A 66 13.48 -23.96 11.80
CA SER A 66 12.47 -24.75 11.10
C SER A 66 11.12 -24.61 11.79
N GLU A 67 10.04 -24.45 11.03
CA GLU A 67 8.67 -24.39 11.58
C GLU A 67 7.78 -25.41 10.86
N GLU A 68 6.86 -26.04 11.59
CA GLU A 68 5.87 -26.91 10.95
C GLU A 68 4.84 -26.10 10.17
N ARG A 69 4.38 -26.64 9.04
CA ARG A 69 3.37 -25.98 8.22
C ARG A 69 2.01 -26.09 8.89
N ASN A 70 1.35 -24.96 9.09
CA ASN A 70 -0.06 -24.92 9.49
C ASN A 70 -0.94 -24.59 8.29
N GLU A 71 -1.63 -25.60 7.74
CA GLU A 71 -2.45 -25.46 6.53
C GLU A 71 -3.64 -24.52 6.71
N THR A 72 -4.28 -24.52 7.88
CA THR A 72 -5.43 -23.65 8.16
C THR A 72 -5.03 -22.18 8.15
N LEU A 73 -3.90 -21.84 8.79
CA LEU A 73 -3.36 -20.48 8.76
C LEU A 73 -2.83 -20.11 7.37
N GLY A 74 -2.28 -21.08 6.63
CA GLY A 74 -1.91 -20.92 5.23
C GLY A 74 -3.10 -20.49 4.37
N LEU A 75 -4.19 -21.25 4.40
CA LEU A 75 -5.41 -20.94 3.66
C LEU A 75 -6.01 -19.59 4.07
N ALA A 76 -6.11 -19.33 5.37
CA ALA A 76 -6.60 -18.05 5.88
C ALA A 76 -5.74 -16.89 5.39
N SER A 77 -4.41 -17.07 5.36
CA SER A 77 -3.49 -16.08 4.81
C SER A 77 -3.65 -15.89 3.31
N ASP A 78 -3.90 -16.94 2.54
CA ASP A 78 -4.03 -16.83 1.09
C ASP A 78 -5.34 -16.08 0.75
N ILE A 79 -6.40 -16.26 1.55
CA ILE A 79 -7.63 -15.47 1.43
C ILE A 79 -7.38 -14.00 1.82
N THR A 80 -6.80 -13.76 2.99
CA THR A 80 -6.68 -12.40 3.58
C THR A 80 -5.51 -11.58 3.03
N GLY A 81 -4.45 -12.22 2.57
CA GLY A 81 -3.22 -11.57 2.09
C GLY A 81 -3.01 -11.65 0.58
N ALA A 82 -3.81 -12.44 -0.15
CA ALA A 82 -3.78 -12.47 -1.61
C ALA A 82 -5.03 -11.77 -2.18
N THR A 83 -5.79 -12.44 -3.05
CA THR A 83 -6.79 -11.81 -3.90
C THR A 83 -7.95 -11.19 -3.13
N VAL A 84 -8.57 -11.92 -2.19
CA VAL A 84 -9.80 -11.45 -1.52
C VAL A 84 -9.49 -10.26 -0.60
N GLY A 85 -8.45 -10.37 0.24
CA GLY A 85 -8.06 -9.26 1.10
C GLY A 85 -7.62 -8.02 0.33
N THR A 86 -6.90 -8.19 -0.78
CA THR A 86 -6.54 -7.06 -1.67
C THR A 86 -7.78 -6.39 -2.25
N LEU A 87 -8.77 -7.15 -2.73
CA LEU A 87 -10.03 -6.60 -3.24
C LEU A 87 -10.83 -5.86 -2.17
N LEU A 88 -10.89 -6.39 -0.95
CA LEU A 88 -11.52 -5.73 0.19
C LEU A 88 -10.80 -4.43 0.56
N GLN A 89 -9.47 -4.42 0.50
CA GLN A 89 -8.69 -3.20 0.70
C GLN A 89 -8.99 -2.16 -0.38
N LEU A 90 -8.96 -2.53 -1.66
CA LEU A 90 -9.27 -1.61 -2.75
C LEU A 90 -10.70 -1.04 -2.64
N GLY A 91 -11.69 -1.88 -2.32
CA GLY A 91 -13.08 -1.46 -2.15
C GLY A 91 -13.30 -0.52 -0.96
N SER A 92 -12.70 -0.84 0.19
CA SER A 92 -12.77 0.03 1.39
C SER A 92 -12.01 1.34 1.19
N GLY A 93 -10.84 1.30 0.53
CA GLY A 93 -10.06 2.48 0.16
C GLY A 93 -10.84 3.40 -0.78
N TYR A 94 -11.46 2.83 -1.81
CA TYR A 94 -12.34 3.56 -2.72
C TYR A 94 -13.50 4.26 -1.99
N ALA A 95 -14.17 3.54 -1.10
CA ALA A 95 -15.30 4.09 -0.35
C ALA A 95 -14.86 5.24 0.57
N LEU A 96 -13.77 5.05 1.33
CA LEU A 96 -13.25 6.04 2.27
C LEU A 96 -12.67 7.28 1.56
N GLU A 97 -11.97 7.10 0.44
CA GLU A 97 -11.49 8.22 -0.37
C GLU A 97 -12.66 8.98 -0.99
N GLY A 98 -13.68 8.28 -1.50
CA GLY A 98 -14.91 8.89 -1.98
C GLY A 98 -15.61 9.71 -0.89
N SER A 99 -15.69 9.19 0.33
CA SER A 99 -16.22 9.92 1.49
C SER A 99 -15.39 11.15 1.85
N TYR A 100 -14.06 11.06 1.83
CA TYR A 100 -13.17 12.22 2.04
C TYR A 100 -13.40 13.31 0.98
N LEU A 101 -13.41 12.93 -0.29
CA LEU A 101 -13.60 13.85 -1.41
C LEU A 101 -15.00 14.48 -1.37
N ALA A 102 -16.03 13.71 -0.98
CA ALA A 102 -17.39 14.23 -0.79
C ALA A 102 -17.45 15.24 0.36
N GLY A 103 -16.88 14.91 1.52
CA GLY A 103 -16.86 15.78 2.70
C GLY A 103 -16.06 17.06 2.51
N THR A 104 -15.13 17.09 1.55
CA THR A 104 -14.36 18.27 1.16
C THR A 104 -14.95 19.02 -0.04
N GLY A 105 -16.10 18.61 -0.57
CA GLY A 105 -16.81 19.32 -1.64
C GLY A 105 -16.22 19.13 -3.04
N VAL A 106 -15.43 18.06 -3.27
CA VAL A 106 -14.91 17.75 -4.61
C VAL A 106 -16.05 17.25 -5.52
N PRO A 107 -16.28 17.86 -6.69
CA PRO A 107 -17.22 17.37 -7.69
C PRO A 107 -16.92 15.93 -8.14
N ARG A 108 -17.97 15.11 -8.23
CA ARG A 108 -17.91 13.68 -8.62
C ARG A 108 -16.89 12.89 -7.78
N PRO A 109 -17.04 12.88 -6.44
CA PRO A 109 -16.00 12.41 -5.52
C PRO A 109 -15.61 10.96 -5.76
N PHE A 110 -16.59 10.07 -6.01
CA PHE A 110 -16.34 8.66 -6.27
C PHE A 110 -15.66 8.40 -7.63
N SER A 111 -15.99 9.16 -8.67
CA SER A 111 -15.26 9.06 -9.95
C SER A 111 -13.80 9.49 -9.80
N ARG A 112 -13.52 10.46 -8.93
CA ARG A 112 -12.15 10.87 -8.59
C ARG A 112 -11.44 9.83 -7.71
N ALA A 113 -12.15 9.18 -6.81
CA ALA A 113 -11.61 8.10 -5.97
C ALA A 113 -11.11 6.89 -6.76
N LEU A 114 -11.66 6.62 -7.97
CA LEU A 114 -11.13 5.60 -8.88
C LEU A 114 -9.66 5.82 -9.22
N ARG A 115 -9.20 7.08 -9.24
CA ARG A 115 -7.80 7.41 -9.47
C ARG A 115 -6.92 6.87 -8.34
N THR A 116 -7.35 7.03 -7.09
CA THR A 116 -6.65 6.47 -5.93
C THR A 116 -6.61 4.94 -6.00
N SER A 117 -7.73 4.29 -6.37
CA SER A 117 -7.75 2.84 -6.54
C SER A 117 -6.81 2.36 -7.65
N LEU A 118 -6.67 3.11 -8.75
CA LEU A 118 -5.70 2.81 -9.80
C LEU A 118 -4.26 2.85 -9.25
N ILE A 119 -3.91 3.90 -8.50
CA ILE A 119 -2.58 4.04 -7.89
C ILE A 119 -2.30 2.89 -6.91
N GLU A 120 -3.30 2.47 -6.13
CA GLU A 120 -3.20 1.30 -5.24
C GLU A 120 -2.93 0.01 -6.03
N VAL A 121 -3.61 -0.20 -7.15
CA VAL A 121 -3.39 -1.36 -8.05
C VAL A 121 -2.00 -1.33 -8.67
N GLU A 122 -1.55 -0.18 -9.17
CA GLU A 122 -0.21 -0.03 -9.74
C GLU A 122 0.88 -0.28 -8.68
N ALA A 123 0.69 0.21 -7.45
CA ALA A 123 1.60 -0.02 -6.34
C ALA A 123 1.67 -1.50 -5.95
N ALA A 124 0.52 -2.17 -5.86
CA ALA A 124 0.45 -3.60 -5.59
C ALA A 124 1.12 -4.42 -6.71
N ALA A 125 0.87 -4.07 -7.98
CA ALA A 125 1.47 -4.76 -9.13
C ALA A 125 3.00 -4.59 -9.18
N LEU A 126 3.49 -3.35 -9.06
CA LEU A 126 4.92 -3.05 -9.07
C LEU A 126 5.64 -3.74 -7.92
N SER A 127 5.10 -3.64 -6.70
CA SER A 127 5.70 -4.25 -5.52
C SER A 127 5.68 -5.78 -5.58
N THR A 128 4.65 -6.38 -6.18
CA THR A 128 4.60 -7.82 -6.49
C THR A 128 5.72 -8.23 -7.44
N GLY A 129 5.91 -7.51 -8.54
CA GLY A 129 7.01 -7.76 -9.48
C GLY A 129 8.39 -7.61 -8.83
N LEU A 130 8.60 -6.56 -8.03
CA LEU A 130 9.85 -6.36 -7.28
C LEU A 130 10.10 -7.49 -6.27
N SER A 131 9.08 -7.91 -5.52
CA SER A 131 9.21 -9.02 -4.57
C SER A 131 9.55 -10.32 -5.29
N SER A 132 8.96 -10.56 -6.47
CA SER A 132 9.21 -11.75 -7.29
C SER A 132 10.64 -11.76 -7.81
N MET A 133 11.12 -10.63 -8.33
CA MET A 133 12.53 -10.48 -8.72
C MET A 133 13.48 -10.81 -7.56
N ILE A 134 13.23 -10.26 -6.37
CA ILE A 134 14.08 -10.52 -5.20
C ILE A 134 13.99 -11.98 -4.77
N LYS A 135 12.82 -12.61 -4.80
CA LYS A 135 12.65 -14.06 -4.51
C LYS A 135 13.49 -14.91 -5.47
N ARG A 136 13.43 -14.61 -6.77
CA ARG A 136 14.20 -15.32 -7.81
C ARG A 136 15.70 -15.16 -7.60
N LEU A 137 16.16 -13.98 -7.19
CA LEU A 137 17.58 -13.67 -7.02
C LEU A 137 18.15 -14.10 -5.66
N SER A 138 17.33 -14.15 -4.61
CA SER A 138 17.76 -14.53 -3.27
C SER A 138 17.84 -16.04 -3.10
N GLY A 139 16.80 -16.77 -3.52
CA GLY A 139 16.72 -18.20 -3.30
C GLY A 139 16.65 -18.58 -1.81
N ARG A 140 16.01 -17.77 -0.96
CA ARG A 140 15.94 -18.03 0.47
C ARG A 140 14.96 -19.16 0.78
N CYS A 141 15.39 -20.12 1.60
CA CYS A 141 14.55 -21.22 2.03
C CYS A 141 13.41 -20.82 2.96
N ARG A 142 12.23 -21.40 2.75
CA ARG A 142 11.09 -21.26 3.65
C ARG A 142 11.36 -21.98 4.98
N PRO A 143 10.86 -21.46 6.13
CA PRO A 143 10.99 -22.13 7.43
C PRO A 143 10.53 -23.59 7.40
N ARG A 144 9.39 -23.87 6.77
CA ARG A 144 8.85 -25.24 6.62
C ARG A 144 9.71 -26.21 5.81
N SER A 145 10.58 -25.69 4.95
CA SER A 145 11.41 -26.49 4.05
C SER A 145 12.87 -26.55 4.51
N TRP A 146 13.20 -25.88 5.61
CA TRP A 146 14.53 -25.85 6.19
C TRP A 146 14.67 -26.97 7.23
N ARG A 147 15.47 -27.99 6.95
CA ARG A 147 15.75 -29.10 7.87
C ARG A 147 17.23 -29.43 7.86
N THR A 148 17.84 -29.55 9.04
CA THR A 148 19.26 -29.94 9.20
C THR A 148 20.20 -29.15 8.27
N ASP A 149 20.03 -27.83 8.24
CA ASP A 149 20.77 -26.87 7.40
C ASP A 149 20.68 -27.13 5.88
N ARG A 150 19.58 -27.75 5.43
CA ARG A 150 19.30 -27.99 4.02
C ARG A 150 17.88 -27.56 3.66
N CYS A 151 17.75 -27.06 2.45
CA CYS A 151 16.46 -26.76 1.83
C CYS A 151 15.83 -28.03 1.24
N GLY A 152 14.53 -27.95 0.94
CA GLY A 152 13.88 -28.88 0.03
C GLY A 152 14.41 -28.78 -1.40
N GLU A 153 13.81 -29.54 -2.31
CA GLU A 153 14.30 -29.69 -3.70
C GLU A 153 13.47 -28.90 -4.72
N THR A 154 12.33 -28.34 -4.31
CA THR A 154 11.40 -27.66 -5.21
C THR A 154 11.62 -26.16 -5.21
N ASP A 155 11.30 -25.48 -6.31
CA ASP A 155 11.45 -24.02 -6.40
C ASP A 155 10.60 -23.27 -5.35
N LEU A 156 9.47 -23.86 -4.93
CA LEU A 156 8.60 -23.35 -3.87
C LEU A 156 9.25 -23.40 -2.48
N ASP A 157 10.37 -24.10 -2.33
CA ASP A 157 11.13 -24.14 -1.11
C ASP A 157 12.07 -22.93 -1.00
N PHE A 158 12.47 -22.32 -2.12
CA PHE A 158 13.49 -21.26 -2.20
C PHE A 158 12.93 -19.84 -2.43
N ASP A 159 11.62 -19.65 -2.36
CA ASP A 159 10.95 -18.38 -2.65
C ASP A 159 10.49 -17.64 -1.38
N ALA A 160 11.20 -17.76 -0.26
CA ALA A 160 10.74 -17.19 1.02
C ALA A 160 10.86 -15.65 1.08
N PHE A 161 11.95 -15.06 0.57
CA PHE A 161 12.27 -13.65 0.82
C PHE A 161 12.11 -12.74 -0.41
N PRO A 162 11.42 -11.58 -0.26
CA PRO A 162 10.54 -11.18 0.85
C PRO A 162 9.17 -11.87 0.76
N SER A 163 8.30 -11.68 1.73
CA SER A 163 6.92 -12.21 1.69
C SER A 163 6.10 -11.61 0.54
N GLY A 164 5.60 -12.48 -0.35
CA GLY A 164 4.80 -12.07 -1.52
C GLY A 164 3.36 -11.69 -1.18
N HIS A 165 2.86 -12.04 0.01
CA HIS A 165 1.54 -11.63 0.49
C HIS A 165 1.62 -10.28 1.23
N THR A 166 2.66 -10.11 2.07
CA THR A 166 2.83 -8.89 2.84
C THR A 166 3.16 -7.70 1.94
N THR A 167 4.02 -7.90 0.94
CA THR A 167 4.52 -6.81 0.08
C THR A 167 3.41 -6.01 -0.62
N PRO A 168 2.46 -6.61 -1.37
CA PRO A 168 1.41 -5.85 -2.05
C PRO A 168 0.41 -5.19 -1.09
N VAL A 169 0.05 -5.84 0.02
CA VAL A 169 -0.85 -5.23 1.03
C VAL A 169 -0.17 -4.01 1.69
N ALA A 170 1.12 -4.12 2.00
CA ALA A 170 1.92 -3.01 2.51
C ALA A 170 2.10 -1.88 1.48
N ALA A 171 2.09 -2.19 0.18
CA ALA A 171 2.12 -1.15 -0.85
C ALA A 171 0.86 -0.29 -0.85
N ILE A 172 -0.31 -0.89 -0.62
CA ILE A 172 -1.57 -0.14 -0.43
C ILE A 172 -1.46 0.77 0.80
N ALA A 173 -0.92 0.27 1.92
CA ALA A 173 -0.68 1.09 3.10
C ALA A 173 0.28 2.27 2.81
N GLY A 174 1.35 2.04 2.05
CA GLY A 174 2.27 3.08 1.59
C GLY A 174 1.61 4.18 0.75
N VAL A 175 0.71 3.82 -0.18
CA VAL A 175 -0.10 4.78 -0.94
C VAL A 175 -0.95 5.63 0.00
N ARG A 176 -1.66 4.99 0.93
CA ARG A 176 -2.56 5.67 1.88
C ARG A 176 -1.82 6.55 2.87
N LEU A 177 -0.61 6.15 3.28
CA LEU A 177 0.26 6.97 4.12
C LEU A 177 0.63 8.27 3.39
N ASN A 178 1.02 8.18 2.12
CA ASN A 178 1.32 9.36 1.31
C ASN A 178 0.11 10.30 1.19
N LEU A 179 -1.08 9.74 0.93
CA LEU A 179 -2.32 10.52 0.86
C LEU A 179 -2.66 11.18 2.20
N ALA A 180 -2.56 10.44 3.32
CA ALA A 180 -2.81 10.96 4.66
C ALA A 180 -1.90 12.15 4.98
N LEU A 181 -0.61 12.07 4.67
CA LEU A 181 0.35 13.17 4.89
C LEU A 181 0.07 14.41 4.02
N ARG A 182 -0.57 14.21 2.86
CA ARG A 182 -0.94 15.28 1.91
C ARG A 182 -2.42 15.67 2.03
N THR A 183 -3.07 15.28 3.13
CA THR A 183 -4.48 15.57 3.35
C THR A 183 -4.68 16.96 3.90
N THR A 184 -5.61 17.71 3.30
CA THR A 184 -6.13 18.97 3.82
C THR A 184 -7.55 18.77 4.36
N GLY A 185 -7.94 19.54 5.37
CA GLY A 185 -9.29 19.45 5.95
C GLY A 185 -9.52 18.20 6.81
N ALA A 186 -10.72 17.63 6.75
CA ALA A 186 -11.14 16.51 7.59
C ALA A 186 -10.42 15.20 7.22
N ALA A 187 -9.30 14.92 7.86
CA ALA A 187 -8.42 13.79 7.53
C ALA A 187 -8.94 12.40 7.98
N ALA A 188 -10.01 12.35 8.77
CA ALA A 188 -10.49 11.12 9.40
C ALA A 188 -10.72 9.94 8.42
N PRO A 189 -11.35 10.11 7.24
CA PRO A 189 -11.55 8.97 6.34
C PRO A 189 -10.25 8.41 5.76
N ARG A 190 -9.28 9.28 5.41
CA ARG A 190 -7.97 8.85 4.91
C ARG A 190 -7.11 8.20 6.00
N LEU A 191 -7.16 8.73 7.23
CA LEU A 191 -6.53 8.09 8.39
C LEU A 191 -7.16 6.72 8.70
N GLY A 192 -8.49 6.61 8.58
CA GLY A 192 -9.20 5.34 8.70
C GLY A 192 -8.78 4.34 7.62
N ALA A 193 -8.64 4.80 6.37
CA ALA A 193 -8.18 3.96 5.27
C ALA A 193 -6.74 3.47 5.49
N LEU A 194 -5.84 4.33 5.97
CA LEU A 194 -4.48 3.97 6.37
C LEU A 194 -4.49 2.93 7.50
N ALA A 195 -5.23 3.19 8.57
CA ALA A 195 -5.32 2.27 9.71
C ALA A 195 -5.83 0.87 9.30
N LEU A 196 -6.82 0.80 8.40
CA LEU A 196 -7.32 -0.47 7.87
C LEU A 196 -6.28 -1.21 7.01
N ALA A 197 -5.49 -0.49 6.21
CA ALA A 197 -4.43 -1.11 5.39
C ALA A 197 -3.25 -1.60 6.25
N GLU A 198 -2.87 -0.83 7.27
CA GLU A 198 -1.84 -1.22 8.24
C GLU A 198 -2.27 -2.44 9.05
N ALA A 199 -3.51 -2.44 9.55
CA ALA A 199 -4.07 -3.59 10.26
C ALA A 199 -4.05 -4.85 9.39
N ALA A 200 -4.47 -4.75 8.13
CA ALA A 200 -4.41 -5.89 7.21
C ALA A 200 -2.97 -6.33 6.89
N THR A 201 -2.03 -5.40 6.81
CA THR A 201 -0.60 -5.71 6.65
C THR A 201 -0.11 -6.53 7.83
N VAL A 202 -0.34 -6.06 9.06
CA VAL A 202 0.06 -6.76 10.30
C VAL A 202 -0.61 -8.12 10.44
N VAL A 203 -1.91 -8.22 10.16
CA VAL A 203 -2.64 -9.50 10.17
C VAL A 203 -2.05 -10.47 9.14
N THR A 204 -1.77 -10.00 7.93
CA THR A 204 -1.13 -10.82 6.89
C THR A 204 0.25 -11.31 7.36
N MET A 205 1.07 -10.44 7.94
CA MET A 205 2.37 -10.81 8.51
C MET A 205 2.23 -11.93 9.57
N ALA A 206 1.32 -11.75 10.52
CA ALA A 206 1.07 -12.71 11.59
C ALA A 206 0.62 -14.07 11.04
N LEU A 207 -0.28 -14.07 10.05
CA LEU A 207 -0.75 -15.31 9.41
C LEU A 207 0.37 -16.00 8.61
N ARG A 208 1.24 -15.26 7.92
CA ARG A 208 2.40 -15.84 7.20
C ARG A 208 3.41 -16.49 8.14
N ILE A 209 3.66 -15.87 9.29
CA ILE A 209 4.53 -16.43 10.34
C ILE A 209 3.86 -17.66 10.94
N GLY A 210 2.62 -17.54 11.43
CA GLY A 210 1.91 -18.66 12.06
C GLY A 210 1.70 -19.87 11.14
N ALA A 211 1.64 -19.66 9.82
CA ALA A 211 1.57 -20.74 8.83
C ALA A 211 2.90 -21.51 8.63
N GLY A 212 4.01 -21.08 9.25
CA GLY A 212 5.36 -21.60 8.96
C GLY A 212 5.85 -21.25 7.54
N ALA A 213 5.18 -20.31 6.88
CA ALA A 213 5.44 -19.98 5.48
C ALA A 213 6.61 -18.99 5.33
N HIS A 214 6.78 -18.10 6.31
CA HIS A 214 7.78 -17.03 6.31
C HIS A 214 8.28 -16.74 7.72
N SER A 215 9.54 -16.36 7.83
CA SER A 215 10.11 -15.80 9.06
C SER A 215 9.75 -14.31 9.22
N TRP A 216 9.93 -13.76 10.42
CA TRP A 216 9.71 -12.33 10.69
C TRP A 216 10.51 -11.41 9.76
N GLN A 217 11.70 -11.84 9.33
CA GLN A 217 12.58 -11.09 8.42
C GLN A 217 11.97 -10.99 7.02
N ASP A 218 11.34 -12.07 6.54
CA ASP A 218 10.75 -12.12 5.21
C ASP A 218 9.53 -11.21 5.13
N VAL A 219 8.68 -11.23 6.17
CA VAL A 219 7.49 -10.39 6.24
C VAL A 219 7.83 -8.93 6.55
N GLY A 220 8.82 -8.65 7.41
CA GLY A 220 9.29 -7.30 7.71
C GLY A 220 9.94 -6.62 6.49
N ALA A 221 10.79 -7.34 5.76
CA ALA A 221 11.33 -6.84 4.50
C ALA A 221 10.24 -6.61 3.44
N GLY A 222 9.26 -7.50 3.37
CA GLY A 222 8.09 -7.31 2.50
C GLY A 222 7.28 -6.07 2.86
N MET A 223 7.05 -5.81 4.16
CA MET A 223 6.37 -4.61 4.64
C MET A 223 7.11 -3.35 4.24
N ILE A 224 8.42 -3.28 4.45
CA ILE A 224 9.26 -2.13 4.08
C ILE A 224 9.24 -1.92 2.56
N LEU A 225 9.49 -2.97 1.77
CA LEU A 225 9.49 -2.90 0.32
C LEU A 225 8.15 -2.41 -0.23
N GLY A 226 7.05 -2.95 0.29
CA GLY A 226 5.70 -2.53 -0.07
C GLY A 226 5.47 -1.06 0.24
N HIS A 227 5.66 -0.65 1.50
CA HIS A 227 5.47 0.74 1.92
C HIS A 227 6.26 1.74 1.09
N VAL A 228 7.56 1.49 0.89
CA VAL A 228 8.42 2.38 0.10
C VAL A 228 7.93 2.45 -1.35
N THR A 229 7.57 1.31 -1.95
CA THR A 229 7.07 1.27 -3.32
C THR A 229 5.76 2.06 -3.46
N GLY A 230 4.77 1.79 -2.61
CA GLY A 230 3.48 2.45 -2.67
C GLY A 230 3.55 3.94 -2.35
N PHE A 231 4.37 4.32 -1.36
CA PHE A 231 4.59 5.72 -1.01
C PHE A 231 5.23 6.49 -2.18
N ALA A 232 6.28 5.94 -2.78
CA ALA A 232 6.97 6.56 -3.91
C ALA A 232 6.04 6.69 -5.12
N LEU A 233 5.24 5.65 -5.39
CA LEU A 233 4.28 5.68 -6.48
C LEU A 233 3.21 6.76 -6.24
N ALA A 234 2.60 6.81 -5.07
CA ALA A 234 1.64 7.87 -4.74
C ALA A 234 2.26 9.28 -4.81
N ALA A 235 3.55 9.43 -4.48
CA ALA A 235 4.26 10.70 -4.56
C ALA A 235 4.42 11.22 -6.00
N ILE A 236 4.64 10.33 -6.99
CA ILE A 236 4.74 10.73 -8.41
C ILE A 236 3.38 11.06 -9.04
N HIS A 237 2.28 10.73 -8.37
CA HIS A 237 0.95 11.24 -8.70
C HIS A 237 0.74 12.60 -8.01
N PRO A 238 0.76 13.72 -8.76
CA PRO A 238 0.54 15.02 -8.18
C PRO A 238 -0.90 15.10 -7.65
N ILE A 239 -1.05 15.76 -6.49
CA ILE A 239 -2.33 16.09 -5.89
C ILE A 239 -2.57 17.54 -6.28
N ALA A 240 -3.42 17.74 -7.28
CA ALA A 240 -3.74 19.06 -7.80
C ALA A 240 -5.03 19.58 -7.17
N PRO A 241 -5.08 20.84 -6.71
CA PRO A 241 -6.33 21.49 -6.35
C PRO A 241 -7.27 21.44 -7.56
N ASN A 242 -8.53 21.10 -7.34
CA ASN A 242 -9.47 21.02 -8.44
C ASN A 242 -9.67 22.42 -9.06
N LYS A 243 -9.20 22.62 -10.30
CA LYS A 243 -9.33 23.88 -11.04
C LYS A 243 -10.75 24.17 -11.52
N SER A 244 -11.77 23.47 -11.02
CA SER A 244 -13.15 23.71 -11.43
C SER A 244 -13.54 25.15 -11.10
N ARG A 245 -13.69 25.97 -12.15
CA ARG A 245 -14.20 27.36 -12.09
C ARG A 245 -15.64 27.48 -11.56
N PHE A 246 -16.24 26.39 -11.06
CA PHE A 246 -17.67 26.25 -10.81
C PHE A 246 -18.06 26.10 -9.32
N ALA A 247 -17.19 26.41 -8.36
CA ALA A 247 -17.53 26.25 -6.95
C ALA A 247 -17.11 27.42 -6.04
N ALA A 248 -17.18 28.65 -6.55
CA ALA A 248 -17.61 29.76 -5.70
C ALA A 248 -19.11 29.97 -5.97
N GLY A 249 -19.92 28.96 -5.64
CA GLY A 249 -21.29 29.28 -5.23
C GLY A 249 -21.22 30.22 -4.03
N PRO A 250 -22.29 30.99 -3.71
CA PRO A 250 -22.32 31.80 -2.52
C PRO A 250 -21.84 30.97 -1.33
N LEU A 251 -20.96 31.54 -0.50
CA LEU A 251 -20.60 30.92 0.76
C LEU A 251 -21.89 30.41 1.42
N PRO A 252 -21.94 29.17 1.92
CA PRO A 252 -23.09 28.73 2.68
C PRO A 252 -23.38 29.82 3.71
N GLY A 253 -24.63 30.29 3.75
CA GLY A 253 -25.06 31.23 4.77
C GLY A 253 -24.64 30.70 6.15
N PRO A 254 -24.47 31.59 7.15
CA PRO A 254 -24.09 31.15 8.49
C PRO A 254 -24.92 29.94 8.88
N MET A 255 -24.24 28.85 9.29
CA MET A 255 -24.96 27.66 9.73
C MET A 255 -25.99 28.10 10.76
N PRO A 256 -27.26 27.68 10.65
CA PRO A 256 -28.23 27.95 11.70
C PRO A 256 -27.60 27.50 13.02
N GLU A 257 -27.66 28.40 14.00
CA GLU A 257 -27.14 28.16 15.33
C GLU A 257 -27.65 26.77 15.78
N PRO A 258 -26.75 25.87 16.23
CA PRO A 258 -27.18 24.52 16.59
C PRO A 258 -28.31 24.68 17.60
N ALA A 259 -29.50 24.19 17.25
CA ALA A 259 -30.65 24.24 18.13
C ALA A 259 -30.19 23.64 19.46
N ALA A 260 -30.13 24.47 20.49
CA ALA A 260 -29.73 24.02 21.81
C ALA A 260 -30.71 22.91 22.19
N VAL A 261 -30.21 21.68 22.26
CA VAL A 261 -31.00 20.55 22.76
C VAL A 261 -31.14 20.78 24.25
N THR A 262 -32.17 21.54 24.64
CA THR A 262 -32.53 21.74 26.03
C THR A 262 -33.19 20.47 26.53
N TRP A 263 -32.42 19.66 27.27
CA TRP A 263 -32.97 18.58 28.08
C TRP A 263 -33.61 19.19 29.32
N SER A 264 -34.93 19.33 29.33
CA SER A 264 -35.68 19.68 30.54
C SER A 264 -36.10 18.40 31.25
N TRP A 265 -35.61 18.20 32.48
CA TRP A 265 -36.18 17.21 33.39
C TRP A 265 -37.45 17.79 34.01
N THR A 266 -38.61 17.25 33.66
CA THR A 266 -39.82 17.39 34.47
C THR A 266 -39.75 16.39 35.61
N PHE A 267 -39.59 16.89 36.83
CA PHE A 267 -39.89 16.17 38.07
C PHE A 267 -41.36 16.41 38.45
#